data_AF-A0A8D8AWZ2-F1
#
_entry.id   AF-A0A8D8AWZ2-F1
#
_cell.length_a   1.000
_cell.length_b   1.000
_cell.length_c   1.000
_cell.angle_alpha   90.00
_cell.angle_beta   90.00
_cell.angle_gamma   90.00
#
_symmetry.space_group_name_H-M   'P 1'
#
loop_
_entity.id
_entity.type
_entity.pdbx_description
1 polymer ?
#
loop_
_entity_poly.entity_id
_entity_poly.type
_entity_poly.pdbx_seq_one_letter_code
_entity_poly.pdbx_strand_id
1 'polypeptide(L)'
;DAIVAEVRAQYEDIANRSRAEAEMWYKSKYEEMQTSANKYGDDLRSTKTEIADLNRMIQRLQSEIDAVKGQRANLENQIAEAEERGEMAVRDAKGRIKDLEDALQRAKQDMARQIREYQDLMNVKLALDIEIATYRKLLEGEEDRLATGIKAINISKQSTSYGGYPMESAGSSYSTYSSGYSSGLSGGYGGGYSGGYSGGYSSGSGYSDTVSQTKKSVVIKMIETKDGRVVSESSEVVQD
;
A
#
# COMPACT_ATOMS: atom_id res chain seq x y z
N ASP A 1 -109.46 63.59 9.04
CA ASP A 1 -108.42 63.18 10.02
C ASP A 1 -107.81 61.81 9.80
N ALA A 2 -108.60 60.74 9.55
CA ALA A 2 -108.05 59.38 9.36
C ALA A 2 -107.04 59.25 8.19
N ILE A 3 -107.30 59.86 7.03
CA ILE A 3 -106.42 59.76 5.84
C ILE A 3 -105.07 60.45 6.06
N VAL A 4 -105.03 61.56 6.79
CA VAL A 4 -103.78 62.30 7.07
C VAL A 4 -102.92 61.53 8.07
N ALA A 5 -103.54 60.89 9.07
CA ALA A 5 -102.84 60.02 10.01
C ALA A 5 -102.26 58.77 9.31
N GLU A 6 -103.01 58.15 8.39
CA GLU A 6 -102.57 57.02 7.58
C GLU A 6 -101.34 57.36 6.73
N VAL A 7 -101.38 58.49 6.01
CA VAL A 7 -100.25 58.95 5.17
C VAL A 7 -99.03 59.24 6.03
N ARG A 8 -99.21 59.85 7.21
CA ARG A 8 -98.11 60.12 8.15
C ARG A 8 -97.49 58.83 8.66
N ALA A 9 -98.31 57.84 9.03
CA ALA A 9 -97.86 56.53 9.45
C ALA A 9 -97.05 55.84 8.35
N GLN A 10 -97.49 55.89 7.08
CA GLN A 10 -96.73 55.31 5.96
C GLN A 10 -95.38 56.00 5.73
N TYR A 11 -95.30 57.34 5.82
CA TYR A 11 -94.02 58.05 5.71
C TYR A 11 -93.05 57.69 6.85
N GLU A 12 -93.58 57.57 8.06
CA GLU A 12 -92.79 57.18 9.23
C GLU A 12 -92.29 55.74 9.08
N ASP A 13 -93.11 54.84 8.55
CA ASP A 13 -92.74 53.45 8.27
C ASP A 13 -91.69 53.34 7.15
N ILE A 14 -91.81 54.15 6.09
CA ILE A 14 -90.82 54.24 5.00
C ILE A 14 -89.49 54.80 5.52
N ALA A 15 -89.52 55.86 6.34
CA ALA A 15 -88.32 56.44 6.94
C ALA A 15 -87.63 55.46 7.88
N ASN A 16 -88.40 54.72 8.70
CA ASN A 16 -87.88 53.67 9.57
C ASN A 16 -87.28 52.51 8.77
N ARG A 17 -87.93 52.07 7.68
CA ARG A 17 -87.37 51.06 6.77
C ARG A 17 -86.07 51.52 6.12
N SER A 18 -86.04 52.75 5.58
CA SER A 18 -84.84 53.32 4.97
C SER A 18 -83.68 53.43 5.96
N ARG A 19 -83.97 53.83 7.20
CA ARG A 19 -82.97 53.87 8.27
C ARG A 19 -82.45 52.47 8.61
N ALA A 20 -83.34 51.50 8.79
CA ALA A 20 -82.96 50.12 9.10
C ALA A 20 -82.12 49.50 7.97
N GLU A 21 -82.48 49.73 6.71
CA GLU A 21 -81.72 49.29 5.54
C GLU A 21 -80.33 49.92 5.49
N ALA A 22 -80.21 51.23 5.77
CA ALA A 22 -78.93 51.91 5.84
C ALA A 22 -78.05 51.36 6.98
N GLU A 23 -78.62 51.17 8.18
CA GLU A 23 -77.91 50.58 9.33
C GLU A 23 -77.44 49.14 9.02
N MET A 24 -78.27 48.32 8.39
CA MET A 24 -77.89 46.97 7.95
C MET A 24 -76.78 47.01 6.89
N TRP A 25 -76.86 47.92 5.92
CA TRP A 25 -75.84 48.08 4.88
C TRP A 25 -74.49 48.49 5.48
N TYR A 26 -74.46 49.47 6.38
CA TYR A 26 -73.23 49.88 7.07
C TYR A 26 -72.66 48.77 7.95
N LYS A 27 -73.51 48.05 8.67
CA LYS A 27 -73.09 46.91 9.49
C LYS A 27 -72.46 45.81 8.62
N SER A 28 -73.11 45.43 7.53
CA SER A 28 -72.59 44.44 6.58
C SER A 28 -71.25 44.88 5.98
N LYS A 29 -71.13 46.15 5.56
CA LYS A 29 -69.86 46.70 5.04
C LYS A 29 -68.74 46.70 6.09
N TYR A 30 -69.07 47.03 7.33
CA TYR A 30 -68.12 46.99 8.42
C TYR A 30 -67.64 45.56 8.72
N GLU A 31 -68.57 44.59 8.75
CA GLU A 31 -68.24 43.17 8.93
C GLU A 31 -67.38 42.62 7.79
N GLU A 32 -67.66 42.98 6.54
CA GLU A 32 -66.84 42.62 5.37
C GLU A 32 -65.42 43.20 5.47
N MET A 33 -65.30 44.47 5.85
CA MET A 33 -64.01 45.14 6.02
C MET A 33 -63.22 44.53 7.17
N GLN A 34 -63.87 44.27 8.31
CA GLN A 34 -63.25 43.63 9.47
C GLN A 34 -62.75 42.22 9.13
N THR A 35 -63.55 41.44 8.40
CA THR A 35 -63.17 40.08 7.97
C THR A 35 -61.99 40.13 7.01
N SER A 36 -61.98 41.07 6.05
CA SER A 36 -60.86 41.26 5.13
C SER A 36 -59.59 41.68 5.86
N ALA A 37 -59.69 42.62 6.81
CA ALA A 37 -58.56 43.07 7.63
C ALA A 37 -57.96 41.92 8.46
N ASN A 38 -58.80 41.07 9.05
CA ASN A 38 -58.34 39.89 9.79
C ASN A 38 -57.60 38.91 8.87
N LYS A 39 -58.14 38.61 7.68
CA LYS A 39 -57.48 37.75 6.68
C LYS A 39 -56.11 38.28 6.27
N TYR A 40 -56.01 39.58 5.95
CA TYR A 40 -54.72 40.18 5.60
C TYR A 40 -53.72 40.13 6.78
N GLY A 41 -54.20 40.27 8.02
CA GLY A 41 -53.37 40.09 9.21
C GLY A 41 -52.83 38.67 9.36
N ASP A 42 -53.68 37.66 9.13
CA ASP A 42 -53.31 36.25 9.17
C ASP A 42 -52.32 35.89 8.05
N ASP A 43 -52.56 36.36 6.82
CA ASP A 43 -51.66 36.18 5.68
C ASP A 43 -50.29 36.84 5.93
N LEU A 44 -50.27 38.04 6.50
CA LEU A 44 -49.03 38.72 6.87
C LEU A 44 -48.28 37.94 7.97
N ARG A 45 -48.99 37.36 8.93
CA ARG A 45 -48.38 36.52 9.97
C ARG A 45 -47.82 35.23 9.38
N SER A 46 -48.55 34.59 8.46
CA SER A 46 -48.15 33.38 7.76
C SER A 46 -46.89 33.60 6.92
N THR A 47 -46.88 34.64 6.09
CA THR A 47 -45.70 35.01 5.29
C THR A 47 -44.50 35.37 6.16
N LYS A 48 -44.69 36.04 7.30
CA LYS A 48 -43.62 36.31 8.26
C LYS A 48 -43.02 35.02 8.84
N THR A 49 -43.85 34.02 9.14
CA THR A 49 -43.35 32.71 9.60
C THR A 49 -42.57 31.98 8.51
N GLU A 50 -43.06 32.00 7.26
CA GLU A 50 -42.37 31.39 6.12
C GLU A 50 -41.01 32.05 5.87
N ILE A 51 -40.93 33.38 5.92
CA ILE A 51 -39.65 34.11 5.81
C ILE A 51 -38.67 33.69 6.92
N ALA A 52 -39.15 33.49 8.15
CA ALA A 52 -38.30 33.04 9.25
C ALA A 52 -37.76 31.62 9.02
N ASP A 53 -38.59 30.72 8.48
CA ASP A 53 -38.20 29.35 8.18
C ASP A 53 -37.23 29.27 7.00
N LEU A 54 -37.46 30.05 5.95
CA LEU A 54 -36.52 30.17 4.83
C LEU A 54 -35.16 30.72 5.30
N ASN A 55 -35.15 31.72 6.18
CA ASN A 55 -33.91 32.22 6.76
C ASN A 55 -33.16 31.15 7.57
N ARG A 56 -33.86 30.33 8.36
CA ARG A 56 -33.25 29.20 9.08
C ARG A 56 -32.68 28.17 8.11
N MET A 57 -33.39 27.88 7.02
CA MET A 57 -32.94 26.96 5.99
C MET A 57 -31.67 27.46 5.28
N ILE A 58 -31.63 28.75 4.95
CA ILE A 58 -30.46 29.41 4.36
C ILE A 58 -29.23 29.25 5.27
N GLN A 59 -29.38 29.54 6.57
CA GLN A 59 -28.28 29.40 7.54
C GLN A 59 -27.80 27.95 7.65
N ARG A 60 -28.73 26.99 7.67
CA ARG A 60 -28.40 25.56 7.69
C ARG A 60 -27.59 25.16 6.45
N LEU A 61 -28.07 25.53 5.27
CA LEU A 61 -27.39 25.22 4.00
C LEU A 61 -26.02 25.89 3.92
N GLN A 62 -25.85 27.12 4.42
CA GLN A 62 -24.55 27.77 4.49
C GLN A 62 -23.58 27.02 5.41
N SER A 63 -24.04 26.58 6.59
CA SER A 63 -23.20 25.76 7.48
C SER A 63 -22.81 24.41 6.86
N GLU A 64 -23.71 23.80 6.08
CA GLU A 64 -23.44 22.54 5.36
C GLU A 64 -22.43 22.76 4.23
N ILE A 65 -22.55 23.85 3.48
CA ILE A 65 -21.58 24.25 2.45
C ILE A 65 -20.19 24.44 3.06
N ASP A 66 -20.08 25.14 4.20
CA ASP A 66 -18.80 25.38 4.84
C ASP A 66 -18.19 24.11 5.43
N ALA A 67 -19.02 23.21 5.98
CA ALA A 67 -18.59 21.89 6.43
C ALA A 67 -18.03 21.05 5.27
N VAL A 68 -18.74 20.99 4.13
CA VAL A 68 -18.30 20.24 2.94
C VAL A 68 -17.05 20.85 2.32
N LYS A 69 -16.92 22.19 2.28
CA LYS A 69 -15.67 22.85 1.86
C LYS A 69 -14.50 22.47 2.77
N GLY A 70 -14.71 22.44 4.09
CA GLY A 70 -13.71 21.99 5.05
C GLY A 70 -13.29 20.53 4.83
N GLN A 71 -14.27 19.64 4.60
CA GLN A 71 -13.99 18.24 4.28
C GLN A 71 -13.19 18.08 2.98
N ARG A 72 -13.57 18.81 1.93
CA ARG A 72 -12.84 18.81 0.66
C ARG A 72 -11.40 19.25 0.84
N ALA A 73 -11.15 20.37 1.53
CA ALA A 73 -9.79 20.86 1.78
C ALA A 73 -8.96 19.84 2.57
N ASN A 74 -9.56 19.17 3.55
CA ASN A 74 -8.90 18.12 4.32
C ASN A 74 -8.55 16.89 3.45
N LEU A 75 -9.44 16.49 2.54
CA LEU A 75 -9.17 15.40 1.60
C LEU A 75 -8.08 15.78 0.58
N GLU A 76 -8.09 16.99 0.06
CA GLU A 76 -7.04 17.49 -0.84
C GLU A 76 -5.66 17.48 -0.16
N ASN A 77 -5.59 17.88 1.11
CA ASN A 77 -4.35 17.79 1.89
C ASN A 77 -3.89 16.34 2.10
N GLN A 78 -4.81 15.42 2.41
CA GLN A 78 -4.47 14.00 2.57
C GLN A 78 -3.98 13.37 1.26
N ILE A 79 -4.56 13.75 0.13
CA ILE A 79 -4.11 13.31 -1.19
C ILE A 79 -2.69 13.80 -1.44
N ALA A 80 -2.43 15.09 -1.26
CA ALA A 80 -1.09 15.66 -1.46
C ALA A 80 -0.03 14.99 -0.57
N GLU A 81 -0.34 14.73 0.70
CA GLU A 81 0.55 14.04 1.63
C GLU A 81 0.79 12.58 1.24
N ALA A 82 -0.25 11.89 0.75
CA ALA A 82 -0.14 10.52 0.26
C ALA A 82 0.72 10.45 -1.02
N GLU A 83 0.55 11.40 -1.94
CA GLU A 83 1.35 11.53 -3.15
C GLU A 83 2.83 11.79 -2.84
N GLU A 84 3.13 12.77 -1.97
CA GLU A 84 4.50 13.09 -1.56
C GLU A 84 5.18 11.88 -0.89
N ARG A 85 4.48 11.22 0.04
CA ARG A 85 4.98 10.01 0.70
C ARG A 85 5.23 8.88 -0.29
N GLY A 86 4.32 8.69 -1.26
CA GLY A 86 4.46 7.70 -2.32
C GLY A 86 5.66 7.99 -3.20
N GLU A 87 5.86 9.24 -3.59
CA GLU A 87 6.99 9.67 -4.41
C GLU A 87 8.33 9.46 -3.67
N MET A 88 8.39 9.79 -2.38
CA MET A 88 9.56 9.52 -1.54
C MET A 88 9.88 8.02 -1.47
N ALA A 89 8.89 7.17 -1.26
CA ALA A 89 9.09 5.72 -1.21
C ALA A 89 9.62 5.15 -2.54
N VAL A 90 9.07 5.64 -3.66
CA VAL A 90 9.56 5.24 -5.01
C VAL A 90 10.99 5.72 -5.24
N ARG A 91 11.32 6.95 -4.83
CA ARG A 91 12.68 7.50 -4.95
C ARG A 91 13.68 6.68 -4.14
N ASP A 92 13.35 6.33 -2.90
CA ASP A 92 14.19 5.49 -2.03
C ASP A 92 14.40 4.09 -2.61
N ALA A 93 13.32 3.44 -3.04
CA ALA A 93 13.40 2.12 -3.68
C ALA A 93 14.28 2.14 -4.95
N LYS A 94 14.15 3.18 -5.79
CA LYS A 94 15.02 3.37 -6.97
C LYS A 94 16.48 3.58 -6.57
N GLY A 95 16.74 4.33 -5.50
CA GLY A 95 18.09 4.49 -4.94
C GLY A 95 18.67 3.14 -4.51
N ARG A 96 17.89 2.36 -3.75
CA ARG A 96 18.26 1.02 -3.29
C ARG A 96 18.60 0.07 -4.45
N ILE A 97 17.79 0.09 -5.51
CA ILE A 97 18.04 -0.72 -6.72
C ILE A 97 19.37 -0.34 -7.35
N LYS A 98 19.62 0.96 -7.54
CA LYS A 98 20.87 1.45 -8.12
C LYS A 98 22.09 1.01 -7.30
N ASP A 99 22.04 1.16 -5.97
CA ASP A 99 23.12 0.75 -5.09
C ASP A 99 23.41 -0.76 -5.19
N LEU A 100 22.37 -1.58 -5.32
CA LEU A 100 22.49 -3.02 -5.50
C LEU A 100 23.06 -3.39 -6.88
N GLU A 101 22.65 -2.69 -7.94
CA GLU A 101 23.21 -2.86 -9.30
C GLU A 101 24.70 -2.53 -9.33
N ASP A 102 25.10 -1.41 -8.69
CA ASP A 102 26.50 -1.01 -8.56
C ASP A 102 27.32 -2.04 -7.76
N ALA A 103 26.77 -2.53 -6.64
CA ALA A 103 27.41 -3.58 -5.84
C ALA A 103 27.56 -4.89 -6.62
N LEU A 104 26.54 -5.28 -7.38
CA LEU A 104 26.58 -6.47 -8.23
C LEU A 104 27.65 -6.33 -9.34
N GLN A 105 27.77 -5.15 -9.95
CA GLN A 105 28.78 -4.90 -10.97
C GLN A 105 30.20 -4.99 -10.39
N ARG A 106 30.44 -4.42 -9.21
CA ARG A 106 31.71 -4.55 -8.49
C ARG A 106 32.04 -6.01 -8.18
N ALA A 107 31.09 -6.76 -7.64
CA ALA A 107 31.26 -8.18 -7.34
C ALA A 107 31.61 -9.01 -8.59
N LYS A 108 30.97 -8.73 -9.73
CA LYS A 108 31.32 -9.37 -11.02
C LYS A 108 32.75 -9.06 -11.46
N GLN A 109 33.19 -7.81 -11.32
CA GLN A 109 34.55 -7.41 -11.65
C GLN A 109 35.58 -8.10 -10.74
N ASP A 110 35.30 -8.18 -9.44
CA ASP A 110 36.15 -8.89 -8.49
C ASP A 110 36.23 -10.39 -8.79
N MET A 111 35.11 -11.03 -9.11
CA MET A 111 35.09 -12.44 -9.52
C MET A 111 35.92 -12.66 -10.79
N ALA A 112 35.80 -11.80 -11.79
CA ALA A 112 36.60 -11.88 -13.01
C ALA A 112 38.10 -11.68 -12.76
N ARG A 113 38.47 -10.89 -11.75
CA ARG A 113 39.85 -10.72 -11.30
C ARG A 113 40.36 -11.98 -10.59
N GLN A 114 39.59 -12.54 -9.66
CA GLN A 114 39.94 -13.79 -8.95
C GLN A 114 40.14 -14.97 -9.90
N ILE A 115 39.33 -15.08 -10.97
CA ILE A 115 39.51 -16.13 -11.98
C ILE A 115 40.87 -16.01 -12.67
N ARG A 116 41.29 -14.79 -13.01
CA ARG A 116 42.62 -14.54 -13.61
C ARG A 116 43.74 -14.90 -12.65
N GLU A 117 43.67 -14.40 -11.41
CA GLU A 117 44.66 -14.71 -10.36
C GLU A 117 44.76 -16.23 -10.10
N TYR A 118 43.63 -16.95 -10.13
CA TYR A 118 43.61 -18.40 -10.00
C TYR A 118 44.26 -19.13 -11.19
N GLN A 119 44.01 -18.66 -12.41
CA GLN A 119 44.66 -19.22 -13.61
C GLN A 119 46.18 -19.02 -13.58
N ASP A 120 46.65 -17.84 -13.17
CA ASP A 120 48.07 -17.56 -13.02
C ASP A 120 48.72 -18.47 -11.98
N LEU A 121 48.05 -18.66 -10.83
CA LEU A 121 48.52 -19.58 -9.79
C LEU A 121 48.54 -21.04 -10.27
N MET A 122 47.53 -21.47 -11.03
CA MET A 122 47.50 -22.81 -11.63
C MET A 122 48.67 -23.01 -12.59
N ASN A 123 49.00 -22.01 -13.41
CA ASN A 123 50.14 -22.07 -14.33
C ASN A 123 51.46 -22.27 -13.55
N VAL A 124 51.66 -21.55 -12.44
CA VAL A 124 52.82 -21.74 -11.56
C VAL A 124 52.84 -23.14 -10.98
N LYS A 125 51.70 -23.65 -10.50
CA LYS A 125 51.60 -25.02 -9.96
C LYS A 125 52.01 -26.07 -11.00
N LEU A 126 51.54 -25.93 -12.23
CA LEU A 126 51.89 -26.86 -13.32
C LEU A 126 53.39 -26.79 -13.67
N ALA A 127 53.99 -25.60 -13.67
CA ALA A 127 55.43 -25.45 -13.86
C ALA A 127 56.23 -26.17 -12.76
N LEU A 128 55.81 -26.01 -11.49
CA LEU A 128 56.43 -26.69 -10.35
C LEU A 128 56.30 -28.22 -10.44
N ASP A 129 55.15 -28.75 -10.88
CA ASP A 129 54.99 -30.20 -11.08
C ASP A 129 55.99 -30.74 -12.12
N ILE A 130 56.21 -29.98 -13.22
CA ILE A 130 57.19 -30.33 -14.26
C ILE A 130 58.61 -30.29 -13.70
N GLU A 131 58.96 -29.27 -12.92
CA GLU A 131 60.26 -29.17 -12.26
C GLU A 131 60.50 -30.37 -11.33
N ILE A 132 59.53 -30.72 -10.47
CA ILE A 132 59.62 -31.88 -9.57
C ILE A 132 59.80 -33.19 -10.35
N ALA A 133 59.04 -33.40 -11.41
CA ALA A 133 59.16 -34.59 -12.26
C ALA A 133 60.56 -34.68 -12.90
N THR A 134 61.11 -33.53 -13.33
CA THR A 134 62.46 -33.45 -13.89
C THR A 134 63.53 -33.76 -12.84
N TYR A 135 63.41 -33.17 -11.64
CA TYR A 135 64.31 -33.46 -10.53
C TYR A 135 64.29 -34.95 -10.14
N ARG A 136 63.11 -35.57 -10.06
CA ARG A 136 62.98 -37.02 -9.80
C ARG A 136 63.71 -37.86 -10.84
N LYS A 137 63.52 -37.57 -12.13
CA LYS A 137 64.19 -38.29 -13.23
C LYS A 137 65.71 -38.16 -13.19
N LEU A 138 66.25 -36.99 -12.82
CA LEU A 138 67.69 -36.78 -12.67
C LEU A 138 68.25 -37.58 -11.50
N LEU A 139 67.52 -37.63 -10.37
CA LEU A 139 67.89 -38.44 -9.20
C LEU A 139 67.89 -39.94 -9.52
N GLU A 140 66.85 -40.45 -10.18
CA GLU A 140 66.78 -41.85 -10.65
C GLU A 140 67.99 -42.21 -11.52
N GLY A 141 68.39 -41.32 -12.45
CA GLY A 141 69.57 -41.53 -13.28
C GLY A 141 70.90 -41.58 -12.52
N GLU A 142 71.05 -40.80 -11.44
CA GLU A 142 72.23 -40.87 -10.58
C GLU A 142 72.24 -42.14 -9.70
N GLU A 143 71.08 -42.57 -9.19
CA GLU A 143 70.93 -43.82 -8.45
C GLU A 143 71.30 -45.03 -9.31
N ASP A 144 70.88 -45.05 -10.58
CA ASP A 144 71.23 -46.10 -11.54
C ASP A 144 72.74 -46.15 -11.82
N ARG A 145 73.40 -44.99 -11.95
CA ARG A 145 74.86 -44.89 -12.11
C ARG A 145 75.60 -45.41 -10.88
N LEU A 146 75.16 -45.05 -9.68
CA LEU A 146 75.74 -45.53 -8.43
C LEU A 146 75.51 -47.04 -8.25
N ALA A 147 74.31 -47.54 -8.53
CA ALA A 147 73.99 -48.97 -8.46
C ALA A 147 74.84 -49.79 -9.45
N THR A 148 75.08 -49.26 -10.64
CA THR A 148 75.93 -49.91 -11.65
C THR A 148 77.43 -49.83 -11.27
N GLY A 149 77.88 -48.70 -10.72
CA GLY A 149 79.24 -48.54 -10.18
C GLY A 149 79.54 -49.44 -8.98
N ILE A 150 78.56 -49.65 -8.09
CA ILE A 150 78.67 -50.55 -6.93
C ILE A 150 78.66 -52.03 -7.37
N LYS A 151 77.88 -52.39 -8.40
CA LYS A 151 77.91 -53.75 -8.99
C LYS A 151 79.27 -54.09 -9.62
N ALA A 152 80.02 -53.11 -10.12
CA ALA A 152 81.37 -53.32 -10.65
C ALA A 152 82.43 -53.63 -9.56
N ILE A 153 82.14 -53.36 -8.27
CA ILE A 153 83.09 -53.55 -7.15
C ILE A 153 82.86 -54.89 -6.40
N ASN A 154 81.74 -55.57 -6.59
CA ASN A 154 81.47 -56.86 -5.94
C ASN A 154 81.87 -58.07 -6.80
N ILE A 155 83.18 -58.33 -6.86
CA ILE A 155 83.73 -59.67 -7.15
C ILE A 155 84.27 -60.24 -5.83
N SER A 156 83.77 -61.44 -5.48
CA SER A 156 84.16 -62.30 -4.35
C SER A 156 83.55 -61.98 -2.97
N LYS A 157 82.49 -62.71 -2.60
CA LYS A 157 82.60 -63.80 -1.61
C LYS A 157 81.33 -64.65 -1.54
N GLN A 158 81.56 -65.96 -1.48
CA GLN A 158 80.58 -67.04 -1.41
C GLN A 158 79.91 -67.14 -0.02
N SER A 159 78.58 -67.34 -0.05
CA SER A 159 77.72 -68.20 0.79
C SER A 159 77.86 -68.24 2.32
N THR A 160 76.72 -68.08 3.02
CA THR A 160 76.05 -69.16 3.78
C THR A 160 74.60 -68.79 4.15
N SER A 161 73.74 -69.80 4.16
CA SER A 161 72.30 -69.77 4.48
C SER A 161 72.07 -70.08 5.96
N TYR A 162 71.10 -69.42 6.62
CA TYR A 162 70.13 -70.07 7.52
C TYR A 162 68.96 -69.14 7.95
N GLY A 163 67.72 -69.58 7.68
CA GLY A 163 66.54 -69.57 8.56
C GLY A 163 65.93 -68.26 9.11
N GLY A 164 64.65 -68.01 8.77
CA GLY A 164 63.76 -67.12 9.54
C GLY A 164 62.40 -66.86 8.86
N TYR A 165 61.33 -67.35 9.47
CA TYR A 165 59.92 -67.38 9.03
C TYR A 165 59.23 -66.00 9.19
N PRO A 166 58.02 -65.79 8.61
CA PRO A 166 57.53 -64.45 8.24
C PRO A 166 56.78 -63.76 9.40
N MET A 167 57.03 -62.46 9.56
CA MET A 167 56.31 -61.59 10.50
C MET A 167 55.73 -60.38 9.75
N GLU A 168 54.40 -60.32 9.79
CA GLU A 168 53.54 -59.14 9.84
C GLU A 168 53.60 -58.11 8.70
N SER A 169 52.61 -58.22 7.80
CA SER A 169 52.11 -57.09 7.02
C SER A 169 51.18 -56.25 7.90
N ALA A 170 51.67 -55.10 8.34
CA ALA A 170 50.91 -54.08 9.04
C ALA A 170 51.21 -52.70 8.43
N GLY A 171 50.15 -51.95 8.08
CA GLY A 171 50.18 -50.51 7.75
C GLY A 171 50.24 -50.23 6.24
N SER A 172 49.12 -50.02 5.53
CA SER A 172 48.30 -48.78 5.46
C SER A 172 49.10 -47.60 4.85
N SER A 173 48.70 -46.89 3.78
CA SER A 173 47.37 -46.38 3.44
C SER A 173 47.38 -45.73 2.03
N TYR A 174 46.36 -46.00 1.20
CA TYR A 174 45.86 -45.01 0.24
C TYR A 174 44.36 -44.91 0.43
N SER A 175 43.94 -43.76 0.96
CA SER A 175 42.55 -43.39 1.18
C SER A 175 41.93 -42.90 -0.12
N THR A 176 40.78 -43.45 -0.49
CA THR A 176 39.85 -42.76 -1.37
C THR A 176 38.40 -43.06 -0.98
N TYR A 177 37.58 -42.02 -1.10
CA TYR A 177 36.11 -41.95 -1.08
C TYR A 177 35.38 -41.87 0.28
N SER A 178 35.18 -40.62 0.69
CA SER A 178 33.87 -40.00 0.97
C SER A 178 32.95 -40.66 2.01
N SER A 179 33.07 -40.16 3.25
CA SER A 179 32.10 -40.31 4.31
C SER A 179 30.87 -39.43 4.04
N GLY A 180 29.69 -40.03 3.97
CA GLY A 180 28.51 -39.40 4.56
C GLY A 180 28.59 -39.55 6.08
N TYR A 181 28.05 -38.61 6.85
CA TYR A 181 27.24 -38.75 8.06
C TYR A 181 26.99 -37.36 8.65
N SER A 182 25.73 -37.16 9.03
CA SER A 182 25.20 -36.06 9.83
C SER A 182 25.88 -35.93 11.19
N SER A 183 26.01 -34.71 11.72
CA SER A 183 25.35 -34.25 12.96
C SER A 183 26.10 -33.09 13.65
N GLY A 184 25.35 -32.06 14.02
CA GLY A 184 25.40 -31.47 15.36
C GLY A 184 26.37 -30.32 15.66
N LEU A 185 25.92 -29.47 16.60
CA LEU A 185 26.61 -28.41 17.37
C LEU A 185 26.65 -27.02 16.70
N SER A 186 25.73 -26.11 17.04
CA SER A 186 25.67 -25.25 18.25
C SER A 186 26.54 -23.99 18.15
N GLY A 187 25.90 -22.83 18.24
CA GLY A 187 26.57 -21.53 18.38
C GLY A 187 25.56 -20.39 18.30
N GLY A 188 24.85 -20.14 19.40
CA GLY A 188 23.95 -18.99 19.53
C GLY A 188 24.69 -17.70 19.87
N TYR A 189 24.09 -16.55 19.55
CA TYR A 189 24.30 -15.27 20.25
C TYR A 189 23.11 -14.31 19.99
N GLY A 190 22.50 -13.84 21.10
CA GLY A 190 21.78 -12.56 21.25
C GLY A 190 20.39 -12.46 20.58
N GLY A 191 19.29 -12.14 21.25
CA GLY A 191 19.06 -11.38 22.49
C GLY A 191 18.02 -10.29 22.17
N GLY A 192 16.82 -10.34 22.73
CA GLY A 192 15.73 -9.42 22.35
C GLY A 192 14.37 -9.68 23.00
N TYR A 193 14.34 -9.39 24.29
CA TYR A 193 13.29 -9.32 25.33
C TYR A 193 11.96 -8.59 24.98
N SER A 194 10.98 -8.89 25.86
CA SER A 194 9.64 -8.29 26.11
C SER A 194 8.51 -8.81 25.20
N GLY A 195 7.40 -9.36 25.70
CA GLY A 195 6.82 -9.38 27.04
C GLY A 195 5.49 -8.65 27.03
N GLY A 196 4.37 -9.36 27.12
CA GLY A 196 3.05 -8.75 27.18
C GLY A 196 1.91 -9.78 27.28
N TYR A 197 1.42 -9.97 28.50
CA TYR A 197 0.28 -10.79 28.90
C TYR A 197 -1.04 -10.29 28.34
N SER A 198 -2.02 -11.20 28.19
CA SER A 198 -3.48 -11.05 28.42
C SER A 198 -4.19 -12.08 27.51
N GLY A 199 -4.94 -13.06 28.01
CA GLY A 199 -6.10 -12.89 28.88
C GLY A 199 -7.34 -13.11 28.01
N GLY A 200 -7.92 -14.31 28.11
CA GLY A 200 -9.10 -14.68 27.34
C GLY A 200 -10.37 -13.96 27.78
N TYR A 201 -11.29 -13.78 26.84
CA TYR A 201 -12.73 -13.78 27.07
C TYR A 201 -13.48 -14.08 25.78
N SER A 202 -14.73 -14.43 26.01
CA SER A 202 -15.66 -15.17 25.17
C SER A 202 -16.41 -14.29 24.15
N SER A 203 -17.06 -15.01 23.23
CA SER A 203 -18.34 -14.70 22.56
C SER A 203 -18.49 -13.39 21.77
N GLY A 204 -18.68 -13.55 20.46
CA GLY A 204 -19.23 -12.52 19.59
C GLY A 204 -19.67 -13.12 18.26
N SER A 205 -20.98 -13.36 18.13
CA SER A 205 -21.65 -13.78 16.89
C SER A 205 -21.46 -12.69 15.82
N GLY A 206 -20.71 -12.99 14.76
CA GLY A 206 -20.48 -12.08 13.64
C GLY A 206 -21.20 -12.58 12.39
N TYR A 207 -22.22 -11.84 11.95
CA TYR A 207 -22.86 -11.98 10.65
C TYR A 207 -21.80 -11.92 9.54
N SER A 208 -21.81 -12.90 8.64
CA SER A 208 -21.01 -12.91 7.42
C SER A 208 -21.78 -12.17 6.33
N ASP A 209 -21.59 -10.86 6.20
CA ASP A 209 -22.01 -10.12 5.01
C ASP A 209 -20.98 -10.35 3.89
N THR A 210 -21.39 -11.11 2.88
CA THR A 210 -20.68 -11.20 1.61
C THR A 210 -20.76 -9.86 0.89
N VAL A 211 -19.71 -9.04 1.00
CA VAL A 211 -19.54 -7.85 0.15
C VAL A 211 -19.22 -8.32 -1.26
N SER A 212 -20.19 -8.25 -2.16
CA SER A 212 -19.96 -8.36 -3.61
C SER A 212 -19.05 -7.21 -4.04
N GLN A 213 -17.79 -7.52 -4.31
CA GLN A 213 -16.86 -6.58 -4.94
C GLN A 213 -17.25 -6.42 -6.41
N THR A 214 -18.03 -5.38 -6.72
CA THR A 214 -18.21 -4.93 -8.11
C THR A 214 -16.92 -4.23 -8.57
N LYS A 215 -16.21 -4.85 -9.51
CA LYS A 215 -15.07 -4.23 -10.19
C LYS A 215 -15.61 -3.08 -11.06
N LYS A 216 -15.46 -1.84 -10.60
CA LYS A 216 -15.69 -0.66 -11.44
C LYS A 216 -14.51 -0.45 -12.37
N SER A 217 -14.77 -0.33 -13.67
CA SER A 217 -13.77 0.09 -14.66
C SER A 217 -14.03 1.55 -15.05
N VAL A 218 -12.99 2.39 -15.01
CA VAL A 218 -13.08 3.81 -15.36
C VAL A 218 -12.39 4.00 -16.71
N VAL A 219 -13.13 4.52 -17.69
CA VAL A 219 -12.57 4.87 -19.00
C VAL A 219 -12.26 6.36 -19.00
N ILE A 220 -10.98 6.70 -19.14
CA ILE A 220 -10.51 8.09 -19.21
C ILE A 220 -10.37 8.46 -20.69
N LYS A 221 -11.12 9.46 -21.14
CA LYS A 221 -11.03 9.99 -22.51
C LYS A 221 -10.29 11.32 -22.49
N MET A 222 -9.16 11.38 -23.19
CA MET A 222 -8.34 12.59 -23.31
C MET A 222 -8.75 13.32 -24.58
N ILE A 223 -9.21 14.58 -24.45
CA ILE A 223 -9.54 15.44 -25.58
C ILE A 223 -8.53 16.58 -25.61
N GLU A 224 -7.76 16.67 -26.70
CA GLU A 224 -6.83 17.76 -26.95
C GLU A 224 -7.55 18.85 -27.76
N THR A 225 -7.64 20.05 -27.20
CA THR A 225 -8.24 21.20 -27.89
C THR A 225 -7.20 21.88 -28.78
N LYS A 226 -7.63 22.62 -29.81
CA LYS A 226 -6.75 23.22 -30.84
C LYS A 226 -5.73 24.23 -30.29
N ASP A 227 -5.92 24.66 -29.06
CA ASP A 227 -5.09 25.53 -28.23
C ASP A 227 -4.07 24.75 -27.35
N GLY A 228 -3.92 23.44 -27.55
CA GLY A 228 -2.92 22.59 -26.88
C GLY A 228 -3.25 22.27 -25.42
N ARG A 229 -4.49 22.55 -25.00
CA ARG A 229 -4.96 22.28 -23.64
C ARG A 229 -5.61 20.91 -23.60
N VAL A 230 -5.10 20.02 -22.75
CA VAL A 230 -5.66 18.68 -22.57
C VAL A 230 -6.73 18.74 -21.49
N VAL A 231 -7.96 18.37 -21.83
CA VAL A 231 -9.08 18.28 -20.88
C VAL A 231 -9.48 16.82 -20.77
N SER A 232 -9.42 16.28 -19.55
CA SER A 232 -9.82 14.89 -19.25
C SER A 232 -11.27 14.86 -18.77
N GLU A 233 -12.11 14.04 -19.43
CA GLU A 233 -13.46 13.72 -18.97
C GLU A 233 -13.51 12.26 -18.51
N SER A 234 -13.93 12.05 -17.25
CA SER A 234 -14.06 10.72 -16.64
C SER A 234 -15.54 10.31 -16.64
N SER A 235 -15.87 9.19 -17.26
CA SER A 235 -17.21 8.60 -17.21
C SER A 235 -17.15 7.24 -16.50
N GLU A 236 -17.97 7.05 -15.47
CA GLU A 236 -18.13 5.76 -14.79
C GLU A 236 -19.01 4.85 -15.64
N VAL A 237 -18.46 3.72 -16.11
CA VAL A 237 -19.25 2.65 -16.72
C VAL A 237 -19.59 1.65 -15.62
N VAL A 238 -20.85 1.62 -15.20
CA VAL A 238 -21.38 0.56 -14.35
C VAL A 238 -21.64 -0.65 -15.25
N GLN A 239 -20.86 -1.71 -15.10
CA GLN A 239 -21.17 -3.02 -15.69
C GLN A 239 -22.01 -3.79 -14.66
N ASP A 240 -23.23 -4.16 -15.07
CA ASP A 240 -24.11 -5.10 -14.35
C ASP A 240 -23.50 -6.51 -14.27
#